data_AF-A0A496W8L4-F1
#
_entry.id   AF-A0A496W8L4-F1
#
_cell.length_a   1.000
_cell.length_b   1.000
_cell.length_c   1.000
_cell.angle_alpha   90.00
_cell.angle_beta   90.00
_cell.angle_gamma   90.00
#
_symmetry.space_group_name_H-M   'P 1'
#
loop_
_entity.id
_entity.type
_entity.pdbx_description
1 polymer ?
#
loop_
_entity_poly.entity_id
_entity_poly.type
_entity_poly.pdbx_seq_one_letter_code
_entity_poly.pdbx_strand_id
1 'polypeptide(L)'
;MSHLIHQELSYIVRGVLFDVHNKLGPRLPEKIYQEAMTHGLRERGITLEPEKQFEVIYRERSAGTFYVDHWLEGGKMILELKVAPDIMPIHQAQTISYLKLTDADLAIIANFGAYSLQAKRLPNFIRDKKVDFQWQPKTRTEKTLYPALLDSLFEALHRVHFTLGPGFIHRVYRNAVMIELESQGMAYEHIRQIPYYYNNYYVGVEEAQLFRVENKILLEAFAVKSMDKVMGMVMKARMRHLGMRVGVLANFYGERLVVETV
;
A
#
# COMPACT_ATOMS: atom_id res chain seq x y z
N MET A 1 22.19 -12.12 -26.83
CA MET A 1 22.09 -10.76 -26.26
C MET A 1 20.73 -10.66 -25.56
N SER A 2 20.70 -10.31 -24.28
CA SER A 2 19.44 -10.14 -23.54
C SER A 2 18.68 -8.93 -24.11
N HIS A 3 17.50 -9.14 -24.67
CA HIS A 3 16.64 -8.06 -25.18
C HIS A 3 16.13 -7.21 -24.01
N LEU A 4 16.48 -5.92 -23.97
CA LEU A 4 16.06 -5.01 -22.92
C LEU A 4 14.68 -4.43 -23.26
N ILE A 5 13.68 -4.67 -22.41
CA ILE A 5 12.33 -4.12 -22.56
C ILE A 5 12.42 -2.58 -22.67
N HIS A 6 11.84 -2.02 -23.74
CA HIS A 6 11.78 -0.58 -24.03
C HIS A 6 13.12 0.16 -23.96
N GLN A 7 14.17 -0.39 -24.59
CA GLN A 7 15.54 0.17 -24.54
C GLN A 7 15.62 1.66 -24.90
N GLU A 8 14.98 2.09 -25.99
CA GLU A 8 15.05 3.49 -26.45
C GLU A 8 14.37 4.45 -25.47
N LEU A 9 13.12 4.16 -25.09
CA LEU A 9 12.38 4.94 -24.08
C LEU A 9 13.17 5.05 -22.77
N SER A 10 13.80 3.95 -22.38
CA SER A 10 14.64 3.90 -21.17
C SER A 10 15.86 4.79 -21.24
N TYR A 11 16.48 4.88 -22.42
CA TYR A 11 17.62 5.77 -22.65
C TYR A 11 17.19 7.24 -22.55
N ILE A 12 16.07 7.59 -23.17
CA ILE A 12 15.50 8.95 -23.12
C ILE A 12 15.16 9.34 -21.68
N VAL A 13 14.40 8.50 -20.97
CA VAL A 13 13.99 8.78 -19.58
C VAL A 13 15.20 8.96 -18.67
N ARG A 14 16.22 8.10 -18.79
CA ARG A 14 17.46 8.24 -18.02
C ARG A 14 18.20 9.54 -18.35
N GLY A 15 18.27 9.91 -19.62
CA GLY A 15 18.86 11.18 -20.04
C GLY A 15 18.20 12.38 -19.37
N VAL A 16 16.87 12.41 -19.33
CA VAL A 16 16.12 13.49 -18.66
C VAL A 16 16.32 13.46 -17.14
N LEU A 17 16.34 12.28 -16.51
CA LEU A 17 16.64 12.16 -15.07
C LEU A 17 17.99 12.79 -14.71
N PHE A 18 19.03 12.53 -15.49
CA PHE A 18 20.36 13.13 -15.28
C PHE A 18 20.37 14.63 -15.52
N ASP A 19 19.71 15.11 -16.58
CA ASP A 19 19.61 16.55 -16.87
C ASP A 19 18.92 17.29 -15.72
N VAL A 20 17.79 16.77 -15.23
CA VAL A 20 17.05 17.32 -14.10
C VAL A 20 17.90 17.31 -12.83
N HIS A 21 18.56 16.19 -12.50
CA HIS A 21 19.44 16.11 -11.34
C HIS A 21 20.59 17.11 -11.40
N ASN A 22 21.23 17.27 -12.56
CA ASN A 22 22.38 18.16 -12.74
C ASN A 22 21.98 19.65 -12.66
N LYS A 23 20.78 20.00 -13.12
CA LYS A 23 20.28 21.38 -13.10
C LYS A 23 19.72 21.79 -11.74
N LEU A 24 18.97 20.91 -11.08
CA LEU A 24 18.24 21.24 -9.86
C LEU A 24 18.97 20.84 -8.57
N GLY A 25 19.93 19.91 -8.65
CA GLY A 25 20.56 19.32 -7.47
C GLY A 25 19.62 18.38 -6.70
N PRO A 26 20.09 17.78 -5.60
CA PRO A 26 19.34 16.80 -4.81
C PRO A 26 18.45 17.44 -3.72
N ARG A 27 17.53 16.64 -3.16
CA ARG A 27 16.73 16.93 -1.93
C ARG A 27 15.73 18.09 -2.00
N LEU A 28 15.28 18.46 -3.21
CA LEU A 28 14.09 19.31 -3.34
C LEU A 28 12.81 18.51 -3.06
N PRO A 29 11.66 19.16 -2.79
CA PRO A 29 10.38 18.47 -2.71
C PRO A 29 10.09 17.63 -3.97
N GLU A 30 9.53 16.43 -3.78
CA GLU A 30 9.27 15.45 -4.85
C GLU A 30 8.47 16.04 -6.03
N LYS A 31 7.47 16.89 -5.72
CA LYS A 31 6.67 17.60 -6.71
C LYS A 31 7.50 18.47 -7.68
N ILE A 32 8.62 19.04 -7.23
CA ILE A 32 9.50 19.83 -8.11
C ILE A 32 10.15 18.92 -9.15
N TYR A 33 10.65 17.75 -8.74
CA TYR A 33 11.20 16.78 -9.70
C TYR A 33 10.12 16.24 -10.63
N GLN A 34 8.90 16.03 -10.13
CA GLN A 34 7.78 15.58 -10.95
C GLN A 34 7.46 16.55 -12.09
N GLU A 35 7.37 17.84 -11.79
CA GLU A 35 7.16 18.90 -12.79
C GLU A 35 8.32 18.99 -13.78
N ALA A 36 9.56 18.95 -13.28
CA ALA A 36 10.75 18.99 -14.13
C ALA A 36 10.84 17.79 -15.09
N MET A 37 10.53 16.59 -14.60
CA MET A 37 10.47 15.37 -15.42
C MET A 37 9.34 15.44 -16.44
N THR A 38 8.16 15.93 -16.07
CA THR A 38 7.04 16.14 -17.00
C THR A 38 7.45 17.03 -18.17
N HIS A 39 8.10 18.16 -17.87
CA HIS A 39 8.55 19.09 -18.90
C HIS A 39 9.65 18.47 -19.79
N GLY A 40 10.73 17.96 -19.18
CA GLY A 40 11.86 17.41 -19.91
C GLY A 40 11.51 16.20 -20.78
N LEU A 41 10.58 15.34 -20.34
CA LEU A 41 10.10 14.21 -21.15
C LEU A 41 9.26 14.69 -22.34
N ARG A 42 8.38 15.68 -22.16
CA ARG A 42 7.59 16.27 -23.25
C ARG A 42 8.46 16.92 -24.31
N GLU A 43 9.52 17.64 -23.92
CA GLU A 43 10.49 18.23 -24.87
C GLU A 43 11.21 17.17 -25.71
N ARG A 44 11.36 15.95 -25.18
CA ARG A 44 11.90 14.79 -25.92
C ARG A 44 10.86 14.03 -26.73
N GLY A 45 9.64 14.57 -26.85
CA GLY A 45 8.56 13.97 -27.63
C GLY A 45 7.93 12.73 -26.99
N ILE A 46 8.16 12.50 -25.70
CA ILE A 46 7.54 11.37 -24.97
C ILE A 46 6.09 11.73 -24.63
N THR A 47 5.17 10.84 -24.98
CA THR A 47 3.77 10.95 -24.55
C THR A 47 3.66 10.50 -23.11
N LEU A 48 3.10 11.34 -22.23
CA LEU A 48 2.92 10.99 -20.82
C LEU A 48 1.70 11.61 -20.15
N GLU A 49 1.22 10.91 -19.13
CA GLU A 49 0.16 11.35 -18.21
C GLU A 49 0.76 11.42 -16.79
N PRO A 50 1.02 12.64 -16.26
CA PRO A 50 1.45 12.80 -14.87
C PRO A 50 0.29 12.53 -13.90
N GLU A 51 0.60 12.03 -12.71
CA GLU A 51 -0.39 11.70 -11.67
C GLU A 51 -1.57 10.87 -12.22
N LYS A 52 -1.27 9.86 -13.04
CA LYS A 52 -2.32 9.05 -13.65
C LYS A 52 -3.01 8.20 -12.58
N GLN A 53 -4.33 8.37 -12.47
CA GLN A 53 -5.17 7.62 -11.54
C GLN A 53 -5.52 6.24 -12.11
N PHE A 54 -5.41 5.21 -11.28
CA PHE A 54 -5.83 3.85 -11.56
C PHE A 54 -6.80 3.34 -10.49
N GLU A 55 -7.70 2.46 -10.90
CA GLU A 55 -8.60 1.75 -9.98
C GLU A 55 -7.90 0.52 -9.39
N VAL A 56 -8.11 0.29 -8.10
CA VAL A 56 -7.67 -0.93 -7.42
C VAL A 56 -8.85 -1.88 -7.35
N ILE A 57 -8.80 -2.95 -8.13
CA ILE A 57 -9.81 -4.01 -8.11
C ILE A 57 -9.37 -5.14 -7.18
N TYR A 58 -10.23 -5.52 -6.24
CA TYR A 58 -10.07 -6.66 -5.35
C TYR A 58 -11.32 -7.53 -5.42
N ARG A 59 -11.17 -8.81 -5.81
CA ARG A 59 -12.29 -9.75 -6.04
C ARG A 59 -13.42 -9.11 -6.87
N GLU A 60 -13.07 -8.59 -8.05
CA GLU A 60 -13.99 -7.98 -9.01
C GLU A 60 -14.73 -6.73 -8.51
N ARG A 61 -14.35 -6.21 -7.33
CA ARG A 61 -14.95 -5.03 -6.71
C ARG A 61 -13.90 -3.94 -6.53
N SER A 62 -14.34 -2.69 -6.65
CA SER A 62 -13.48 -1.53 -6.39
C SER A 62 -13.09 -1.46 -4.92
N ALA A 63 -11.78 -1.49 -4.65
CA ALA A 63 -11.21 -1.22 -3.33
C ALA A 63 -10.76 0.25 -3.18
N GLY A 64 -10.73 1.03 -4.26
CA GLY A 64 -10.31 2.42 -4.25
C GLY A 64 -9.42 2.74 -5.45
N THR A 65 -8.60 3.78 -5.32
CA THR A 65 -7.75 4.26 -6.42
C THR A 65 -6.35 4.58 -5.91
N PHE A 66 -5.39 4.61 -6.83
CA PHE A 66 -4.03 5.05 -6.59
C PHE A 66 -3.51 5.86 -7.77
N TYR A 67 -2.36 6.51 -7.57
CA TYR A 67 -1.73 7.35 -8.57
C TYR A 67 -0.30 6.87 -8.79
N VAL A 68 0.16 6.96 -10.04
CA VAL A 68 1.57 6.82 -10.42
C VAL A 68 2.12 8.18 -10.85
N ASP A 69 3.40 8.44 -10.60
CA ASP A 69 3.94 9.79 -10.83
C ASP A 69 3.93 10.18 -12.31
N HIS A 70 4.35 9.26 -13.19
CA HIS A 70 4.17 9.39 -14.64
C HIS A 70 3.87 8.05 -15.31
N TRP A 71 2.83 8.06 -16.14
CA TRP A 71 2.48 6.98 -17.05
C TRP A 71 2.97 7.31 -18.47
N LEU A 72 3.90 6.53 -19.01
CA LEU A 72 4.57 6.84 -20.26
C LEU A 72 4.11 5.94 -21.40
N GLU A 73 3.93 6.54 -22.59
CA GLU A 73 3.73 5.84 -23.87
C GLU A 73 2.61 4.79 -23.83
N GLY A 74 1.50 5.10 -23.15
CA GLY A 74 0.34 4.21 -23.09
C GLY A 74 0.55 2.92 -22.29
N GLY A 75 1.53 2.88 -21.37
CA GLY A 75 1.76 1.73 -20.48
C GLY A 75 3.05 0.97 -20.72
N LYS A 76 3.90 1.47 -21.63
CA LYS A 76 5.25 0.93 -21.78
C LYS A 76 6.09 1.14 -20.52
N MET A 77 5.89 2.24 -19.79
CA MET A 77 6.69 2.51 -18.59
C MET A 77 5.94 3.32 -17.54
N ILE A 78 6.06 2.91 -16.28
CA ILE A 78 5.82 3.75 -15.11
C ILE A 78 7.13 4.41 -14.69
N LEU A 79 7.13 5.72 -14.44
CA LEU A 79 8.22 6.40 -13.73
C LEU A 79 7.72 6.76 -12.34
N GLU A 80 8.42 6.27 -11.31
CA GLU A 80 8.19 6.58 -9.90
C GLU A 80 9.36 7.41 -9.38
N LEU A 81 9.07 8.57 -8.80
CA LEU A 81 10.04 9.48 -8.22
C LEU A 81 10.06 9.33 -6.71
N LYS A 82 11.24 9.47 -6.13
CA LYS A 82 11.44 9.48 -4.68
C LYS A 82 12.40 10.58 -4.29
N VAL A 83 12.16 11.15 -3.11
CA VAL A 83 13.14 11.95 -2.39
C VAL A 83 13.40 11.27 -1.05
N ALA A 84 14.33 10.31 -1.06
CA ALA A 84 14.67 9.49 0.09
C ALA A 84 16.20 9.33 0.23
N PRO A 85 16.70 8.90 1.40
CA PRO A 85 18.12 8.61 1.58
C PRO A 85 18.65 7.54 0.61
N ASP A 86 17.80 6.56 0.24
CA ASP A 86 18.14 5.48 -0.70
C ASP A 86 16.86 4.87 -1.33
N ILE A 87 17.01 4.13 -2.45
CA ILE A 87 15.96 3.26 -2.99
C ILE A 87 15.86 2.00 -2.12
N MET A 88 14.97 2.06 -1.13
CA MET A 88 14.69 0.95 -0.22
C MET A 88 13.93 -0.22 -0.89
N PRO A 89 14.03 -1.45 -0.36
CA PRO A 89 13.24 -2.60 -0.83
C PRO A 89 11.73 -2.33 -0.89
N ILE A 90 11.18 -1.59 0.08
CA ILE A 90 9.77 -1.24 0.10
C ILE A 90 9.33 -0.41 -1.12
N HIS A 91 10.19 0.50 -1.62
CA HIS A 91 9.87 1.27 -2.83
C HIS A 91 9.73 0.33 -4.03
N GLN A 92 10.58 -0.69 -4.11
CA GLN A 92 10.52 -1.68 -5.18
C GLN A 92 9.26 -2.53 -5.08
N ALA A 93 8.92 -3.01 -3.88
CA ALA A 93 7.72 -3.80 -3.65
C ALA A 93 6.45 -3.03 -4.02
N GLN A 94 6.36 -1.75 -3.64
CA GLN A 94 5.27 -0.86 -4.05
C GLN A 94 5.18 -0.71 -5.58
N THR A 95 6.29 -0.41 -6.24
CA THR A 95 6.30 -0.28 -7.70
C THR A 95 5.93 -1.59 -8.41
N ILE A 96 6.32 -2.74 -7.84
CA ILE A 96 5.90 -4.06 -8.36
C ILE A 96 4.38 -4.24 -8.22
N SER A 97 3.77 -3.82 -7.11
CA SER A 97 2.31 -3.79 -6.97
C SER A 97 1.64 -2.95 -8.06
N TYR A 98 2.24 -1.81 -8.42
CA TYR A 98 1.71 -0.95 -9.48
C TYR A 98 1.83 -1.59 -10.86
N LEU A 99 2.97 -2.22 -11.17
CA LEU A 99 3.15 -2.99 -12.41
C LEU A 99 2.10 -4.09 -12.55
N LYS A 100 1.79 -4.79 -11.47
CA LYS A 100 0.77 -5.85 -11.45
C LYS A 100 -0.63 -5.32 -11.74
N LEU A 101 -1.01 -4.17 -11.17
CA LEU A 101 -2.37 -3.63 -11.29
C LEU A 101 -2.61 -2.85 -12.58
N THR A 102 -1.60 -2.17 -13.09
CA THR A 102 -1.70 -1.33 -14.30
C THR A 102 -1.43 -2.09 -15.59
N ASP A 103 -0.87 -3.29 -15.48
CA ASP A 103 -0.33 -4.06 -16.59
C ASP A 103 0.73 -3.30 -17.40
N ALA A 104 1.53 -2.43 -16.77
CA ALA A 104 2.67 -1.80 -17.44
C ALA A 104 3.83 -2.78 -17.68
N ASP A 105 4.58 -2.58 -18.76
CA ASP A 105 5.69 -3.49 -19.14
C ASP A 105 6.91 -3.35 -18.22
N LEU A 106 7.14 -2.14 -17.70
CA LEU A 106 8.37 -1.74 -17.04
C LEU A 106 8.10 -0.58 -16.08
N ALA A 107 8.85 -0.52 -14.98
CA ALA A 107 8.96 0.69 -14.19
C ALA A 107 10.41 1.14 -14.01
N ILE A 108 10.60 2.45 -13.82
CA ILE A 108 11.84 3.04 -13.33
C ILE A 108 11.53 3.75 -12.02
N ILE A 109 12.26 3.39 -10.96
CA ILE A 109 12.28 4.15 -9.71
C ILE A 109 13.49 5.08 -9.78
N ALA A 110 13.28 6.39 -9.65
CA ALA A 110 14.34 7.38 -9.59
C ALA A 110 14.33 8.08 -8.23
N ASN A 111 15.48 8.11 -7.56
CA ASN A 111 15.64 8.79 -6.28
C ASN A 111 16.57 10.00 -6.42
N PHE A 112 16.04 11.17 -6.08
CA PHE A 112 16.73 12.46 -6.07
C PHE A 112 17.14 12.91 -4.65
N GLY A 113 16.85 12.14 -3.60
CA GLY A 113 17.19 12.49 -2.21
C GLY A 113 18.60 12.08 -1.77
N ALA A 114 19.20 11.13 -2.47
CA ALA A 114 20.57 10.68 -2.24
C ALA A 114 21.60 11.72 -2.71
N TYR A 115 22.88 11.51 -2.39
CA TYR A 115 23.97 12.40 -2.84
C TYR A 115 24.12 12.42 -4.36
N SER A 116 23.83 11.29 -5.00
CA SER A 116 23.80 11.13 -6.46
C SER A 116 22.44 10.57 -6.88
N LEU A 117 21.98 10.93 -8.08
CA LEU A 117 20.82 10.30 -8.70
C LEU A 117 20.95 8.78 -8.69
N GLN A 118 19.94 8.11 -8.13
CA GLN A 118 19.80 6.66 -8.21
C GLN A 118 18.64 6.33 -9.14
N ALA A 119 18.80 5.31 -9.99
CA ALA A 119 17.75 4.86 -10.88
C ALA A 119 17.74 3.33 -10.95
N LYS A 120 16.59 2.72 -10.65
CA LYS A 120 16.40 1.26 -10.68
C LYS A 120 15.31 0.87 -11.67
N ARG A 121 15.62 -0.08 -12.56
CA ARG A 121 14.68 -0.64 -13.54
C ARG A 121 14.00 -1.88 -12.97
N LEU A 122 12.69 -1.97 -13.11
CA LEU A 122 11.86 -3.09 -12.68
C LEU A 122 10.99 -3.56 -13.86
N PRO A 123 11.49 -4.48 -14.69
CA PRO A 123 10.67 -5.10 -15.74
C PRO A 123 9.54 -5.94 -15.10
N ASN A 124 8.37 -5.95 -15.72
CA ASN A 124 7.21 -6.69 -15.23
C ASN A 124 7.30 -8.19 -15.57
N PHE A 125 8.18 -8.90 -14.89
CA PHE A 125 8.31 -10.36 -15.03
C PHE A 125 7.21 -11.17 -14.32
N ILE A 126 6.25 -10.49 -13.69
CA ILE A 126 5.17 -11.12 -12.93
C ILE A 126 3.84 -11.11 -13.67
N ARG A 127 3.72 -10.36 -14.78
CA ARG A 127 2.52 -10.32 -15.63
C ARG A 127 1.97 -11.71 -15.93
N ASP A 128 2.83 -12.64 -16.29
CA ASP A 128 2.43 -14.00 -16.69
C ASP A 128 2.49 -15.02 -15.55
N LYS A 129 2.89 -14.60 -14.34
CA LYS A 129 3.04 -15.49 -13.19
C LYS A 129 1.77 -15.47 -12.35
N LYS A 130 0.98 -16.53 -12.45
CA LYS A 130 -0.07 -16.82 -11.47
C LYS A 130 0.54 -17.57 -10.31
N VAL A 131 0.66 -16.90 -9.17
CA VAL A 131 1.00 -17.54 -7.90
C VAL A 131 -0.27 -17.57 -7.07
N ASP A 132 -0.71 -18.77 -6.70
CA ASP A 132 -1.87 -18.93 -5.84
C ASP A 132 -1.50 -18.61 -4.39
N PHE A 133 -2.41 -17.91 -3.72
CA PHE A 133 -2.26 -17.66 -2.29
C PHE A 133 -2.41 -18.97 -1.51
N GLN A 134 -1.44 -19.27 -0.66
CA GLN A 134 -1.48 -20.40 0.25
C GLN A 134 -1.46 -19.90 1.69
N TRP A 135 -2.39 -20.39 2.51
CA TRP A 135 -2.45 -20.14 3.93
C TRP A 135 -2.13 -21.42 4.70
N GLN A 136 -1.30 -21.30 5.71
CA GLN A 136 -1.05 -22.37 6.67
C GLN A 136 -1.59 -21.91 8.03
N PRO A 137 -2.63 -22.59 8.56
CA PRO A 137 -3.19 -22.27 9.86
C PRO A 137 -2.11 -22.27 10.94
N LYS A 138 -2.12 -21.25 11.79
CA LYS A 138 -1.15 -21.16 12.89
C LYS A 138 -1.72 -21.81 14.15
N THR A 139 -0.95 -22.72 14.75
CA THR A 139 -1.29 -23.29 16.06
C THR A 139 -1.30 -22.18 17.10
N ARG A 140 -2.42 -22.02 17.81
CA ARG A 140 -2.59 -21.03 18.88
C ARG A 140 -2.59 -21.74 20.24
N THR A 141 -2.13 -21.04 21.26
CA THR A 141 -2.10 -21.56 22.63
C THR A 141 -3.51 -21.77 23.18
N GLU A 142 -3.68 -22.65 24.16
CA GLU A 142 -4.96 -22.88 24.85
C GLU A 142 -5.57 -21.60 25.47
N LYS A 143 -4.74 -20.61 25.80
CA LYS A 143 -5.17 -19.32 26.36
C LYS A 143 -5.71 -18.34 25.32
N THR A 144 -5.57 -18.63 24.03
CA THR A 144 -5.97 -17.71 22.96
C THR A 144 -7.49 -17.69 22.81
N LEU A 145 -8.08 -16.51 22.96
CA LEU A 145 -9.51 -16.33 22.71
C LEU A 145 -9.82 -16.43 21.21
N TYR A 146 -10.85 -17.18 20.86
CA TYR A 146 -11.36 -17.35 19.48
C TYR A 146 -10.28 -17.78 18.46
N PRO A 147 -9.55 -18.88 18.71
CA PRO A 147 -8.38 -19.23 17.89
C PRO A 147 -8.72 -19.49 16.43
N ALA A 148 -9.84 -20.17 16.15
CA ALA A 148 -10.31 -20.41 14.78
C ALA A 148 -10.69 -19.10 14.06
N LEU A 149 -11.44 -18.21 14.71
CA LEU A 149 -11.83 -16.93 14.14
C LEU A 149 -10.62 -16.03 13.86
N LEU A 150 -9.63 -15.99 14.77
CA LEU A 150 -8.40 -15.25 14.54
C LEU A 150 -7.57 -15.85 13.40
N ASP A 151 -7.59 -17.18 13.20
CA ASP A 151 -6.92 -17.80 12.06
C ASP A 151 -7.57 -17.40 10.74
N SER A 152 -8.90 -17.50 10.61
CA SER A 152 -9.65 -17.05 9.43
C SER A 152 -9.46 -15.54 9.16
N LEU A 153 -9.47 -14.72 10.21
CA LEU A 153 -9.19 -13.28 10.06
C LEU A 153 -7.75 -13.04 9.56
N PHE A 154 -6.77 -13.78 10.08
CA PHE A 154 -5.38 -13.60 9.65
C PHE A 154 -5.18 -14.08 8.22
N GLU A 155 -5.82 -15.18 7.83
CA GLU A 155 -5.89 -15.63 6.44
C GLU A 155 -6.43 -14.51 5.53
N ALA A 156 -7.56 -13.91 5.89
CA ALA A 156 -8.16 -12.80 5.15
C ALA A 156 -7.18 -11.63 4.97
N LEU A 157 -6.57 -11.17 6.07
CA LEU A 157 -5.61 -10.05 6.03
C LEU A 157 -4.38 -10.38 5.16
N HIS A 158 -3.83 -11.59 5.31
CA HIS A 158 -2.68 -12.03 4.52
C HIS A 158 -3.04 -12.19 3.03
N ARG A 159 -4.25 -12.63 2.69
CA ARG A 159 -4.70 -12.72 1.30
C ARG A 159 -4.82 -11.34 0.67
N VAL A 160 -5.36 -10.36 1.39
CA VAL A 160 -5.40 -8.96 0.93
C VAL A 160 -3.99 -8.45 0.63
N HIS A 161 -3.06 -8.61 1.59
CA HIS A 161 -1.67 -8.16 1.41
C HIS A 161 -0.95 -8.91 0.29
N PHE A 162 -1.12 -10.22 0.17
CA PHE A 162 -0.54 -11.00 -0.92
C PHE A 162 -1.06 -10.56 -2.30
N THR A 163 -2.35 -10.27 -2.39
CA THR A 163 -3.01 -9.95 -3.66
C THR A 163 -2.64 -8.55 -4.14
N LEU A 164 -2.75 -7.55 -3.25
CA LEU A 164 -2.50 -6.15 -3.59
C LEU A 164 -1.01 -5.79 -3.46
N GLY A 165 -0.32 -6.32 -2.46
CA GLY A 165 0.99 -5.86 -2.02
C GLY A 165 0.96 -4.49 -1.34
N PRO A 166 2.13 -3.91 -1.03
CA PRO A 166 2.24 -2.61 -0.37
C PRO A 166 2.02 -1.44 -1.33
N GLY A 167 1.94 -0.22 -0.78
CA GLY A 167 1.98 1.03 -1.56
C GLY A 167 0.66 1.78 -1.66
N PHE A 168 -0.45 1.20 -1.21
CA PHE A 168 -1.74 1.87 -1.25
C PHE A 168 -2.03 2.66 0.02
N ILE A 169 -2.92 3.64 -0.10
CA ILE A 169 -3.45 4.35 1.07
C ILE A 169 -4.32 3.43 1.93
N HIS A 170 -4.40 3.70 3.23
CA HIS A 170 -5.12 2.85 4.20
C HIS A 170 -6.57 2.53 3.80
N ARG A 171 -7.26 3.45 3.10
CA ARG A 171 -8.64 3.25 2.64
C ARG A 171 -8.75 2.06 1.68
N VAL A 172 -7.75 1.86 0.81
CA VAL A 172 -7.73 0.74 -0.13
C VAL A 172 -7.68 -0.59 0.63
N TYR A 173 -6.79 -0.71 1.61
CA TYR A 173 -6.70 -1.92 2.42
C TYR A 173 -7.96 -2.16 3.25
N ARG A 174 -8.55 -1.12 3.85
CA ARG A 174 -9.83 -1.24 4.58
C ARG A 174 -10.95 -1.77 3.70
N ASN A 175 -11.09 -1.23 2.48
CA ASN A 175 -12.09 -1.69 1.54
C ASN A 175 -11.83 -3.13 1.08
N ALA A 176 -10.58 -3.48 0.77
CA ALA A 176 -10.22 -4.85 0.40
C ALA A 176 -10.46 -5.84 1.55
N VAL A 177 -10.20 -5.45 2.80
CA VAL A 177 -10.53 -6.26 3.98
C VAL A 177 -12.03 -6.46 4.11
N MET A 178 -12.85 -5.42 3.94
CA MET A 178 -14.32 -5.57 3.93
C MET A 178 -14.77 -6.57 2.86
N ILE A 179 -14.28 -6.43 1.63
CA ILE A 179 -14.59 -7.36 0.52
C ILE A 179 -14.15 -8.79 0.87
N GLU A 180 -12.97 -8.98 1.48
CA GLU A 180 -12.48 -10.29 1.88
C GLU A 180 -13.32 -10.93 2.99
N LEU A 181 -13.68 -10.17 4.03
CA LEU A 181 -14.54 -10.65 5.11
C LEU A 181 -15.89 -11.12 4.57
N GLU A 182 -16.51 -10.32 3.68
CA GLU A 182 -17.77 -10.69 3.01
C GLU A 182 -17.63 -11.96 2.18
N SER A 183 -16.53 -12.10 1.44
CA SER A 183 -16.27 -13.29 0.61
C SER A 183 -16.10 -14.58 1.43
N GLN A 184 -15.68 -14.45 2.70
CA GLN A 184 -15.54 -15.56 3.64
C GLN A 184 -16.79 -15.77 4.52
N GLY A 185 -17.83 -14.95 4.33
CA GLY A 185 -19.05 -15.02 5.15
C GLY A 185 -18.85 -14.57 6.60
N MET A 186 -17.77 -13.84 6.90
CA MET A 186 -17.55 -13.28 8.24
C MET A 186 -18.36 -12.00 8.42
N ALA A 187 -19.28 -12.02 9.39
CA ALA A 187 -20.04 -10.85 9.77
C ALA A 187 -19.12 -9.79 10.37
N TYR A 188 -19.28 -8.54 9.94
CA TYR A 188 -18.55 -7.42 10.51
C TYR A 188 -19.41 -6.14 10.54
N GLU A 189 -19.09 -5.27 11.49
CA GLU A 189 -19.61 -3.90 11.57
C GLU A 189 -18.45 -2.93 11.36
N HIS A 190 -18.60 -1.98 10.43
CA HIS A 190 -17.62 -0.91 10.22
C HIS A 190 -17.92 0.27 11.17
N ILE A 191 -17.15 0.35 12.25
CA ILE A 191 -17.22 1.42 13.25
C ILE A 191 -16.43 2.62 12.74
N ARG A 192 -17.12 3.55 12.07
CA ARG A 192 -16.52 4.80 11.60
C ARG A 192 -16.18 5.73 12.76
N GLN A 193 -17.06 5.75 13.75
CA GLN A 193 -17.07 6.71 14.84
C GLN A 193 -17.34 6.03 16.18
N ILE A 194 -16.66 6.48 17.24
CA ILE A 194 -16.85 6.02 18.62
C ILE A 194 -17.37 7.19 19.45
N PRO A 195 -18.62 7.13 19.96
CA PRO A 195 -19.14 8.17 20.84
C PRO A 195 -18.56 8.02 22.25
N TYR A 196 -18.22 9.14 22.89
CA TYR A 196 -17.70 9.17 24.26
C TYR A 196 -18.66 9.89 25.20
N TYR A 197 -18.77 9.33 26.40
CA TYR A 197 -19.61 9.86 27.47
C TYR A 197 -18.79 10.02 28.75
N TYR A 198 -19.03 11.12 29.46
CA TYR A 198 -18.50 11.35 30.80
C TYR A 198 -19.67 11.49 31.77
N ASN A 199 -19.77 10.61 32.76
CA ASN A 199 -20.92 10.53 33.68
C ASN A 199 -22.28 10.51 32.95
N ASN A 200 -22.39 9.73 31.87
CA ASN A 200 -23.54 9.64 30.95
C ASN A 200 -23.85 10.91 30.12
N TYR A 201 -23.05 11.98 30.25
CA TYR A 201 -23.15 13.13 29.34
C TYR A 201 -22.32 12.87 28.09
N TYR A 202 -22.92 13.04 26.91
CA TYR A 202 -22.21 12.97 25.64
C TYR A 202 -21.16 14.07 25.57
N VAL A 203 -19.90 13.70 25.30
CA VAL A 203 -18.75 14.64 25.24
C VAL A 203 -18.25 14.84 23.82
N GLY A 204 -18.46 13.86 22.95
CA GLY A 204 -18.02 13.95 21.56
C GLY A 204 -17.85 12.59 20.90
N VAL A 205 -17.19 12.61 19.76
CA VAL A 205 -16.97 11.43 18.92
C VAL A 205 -15.51 11.38 18.45
N GLU A 206 -14.96 10.17 18.42
CA GLU A 206 -13.66 9.86 17.83
C GLU A 206 -13.85 9.21 16.45
N GLU A 207 -13.11 9.66 15.45
CA GLU A 207 -12.97 8.95 14.17
C GLU A 207 -12.02 7.75 14.34
N ALA A 208 -12.51 6.54 14.07
CA ALA A 208 -11.76 5.31 14.37
C ALA A 208 -11.59 4.38 13.16
N GLN A 209 -12.62 4.24 12.31
CA GLN A 209 -12.58 3.41 11.09
C GLN A 209 -12.13 1.96 11.37
N LEU A 210 -12.73 1.36 12.41
CA LEU A 210 -12.45 0.01 12.91
C LEU A 210 -13.47 -1.00 12.38
N PHE A 211 -13.15 -2.28 12.49
CA PHE A 211 -14.09 -3.36 12.22
C PHE A 211 -14.36 -4.16 13.49
N ARG A 212 -15.64 -4.34 13.83
CA ARG A 212 -16.05 -5.34 14.82
C ARG A 212 -16.44 -6.61 14.08
N VAL A 213 -15.57 -7.62 14.13
CA VAL A 213 -15.73 -8.89 13.41
C VAL A 213 -16.36 -9.93 14.34
N GLU A 214 -17.44 -10.56 13.89
CA GLU A 214 -18.19 -11.61 14.59
C GLU A 214 -18.59 -11.25 16.03
N ASN A 215 -18.78 -9.95 16.30
CA ASN A 215 -19.01 -9.38 17.62
C ASN A 215 -17.96 -9.79 18.69
N LYS A 216 -16.76 -10.20 18.27
CA LYS A 216 -15.73 -10.83 19.12
C LYS A 216 -14.36 -10.18 19.01
N ILE A 217 -14.00 -9.69 17.82
CA ILE A 217 -12.68 -9.11 17.55
C ILE A 217 -12.84 -7.67 17.08
N LEU A 218 -12.04 -6.76 17.65
CA LEU A 218 -11.88 -5.40 17.14
C LEU A 218 -10.63 -5.34 16.25
N LEU A 219 -10.80 -4.97 14.99
CA LEU A 219 -9.74 -4.93 13.99
C LEU A 219 -9.50 -3.50 13.52
N GLU A 220 -8.24 -3.10 13.45
CA GLU A 220 -7.79 -1.87 12.80
C GLU A 220 -6.83 -2.21 11.66
N ALA A 221 -7.19 -1.81 10.44
CA ALA A 221 -6.38 -1.99 9.24
C ALA A 221 -5.81 -0.65 8.78
N PHE A 222 -4.49 -0.58 8.63
CA PHE A 222 -3.76 0.64 8.30
C PHE A 222 -2.47 0.35 7.51
N ALA A 223 -1.81 1.41 7.05
CA ALA A 223 -0.54 1.33 6.32
C ALA A 223 0.38 2.47 6.79
N VAL A 224 1.22 2.19 7.78
CA VAL A 224 2.18 3.15 8.35
C VAL A 224 3.59 2.56 8.39
N LYS A 225 4.62 3.41 8.30
CA LYS A 225 6.04 3.00 8.29
C LYS A 225 6.44 2.12 9.49
N SER A 226 5.91 2.41 10.66
CA SER A 226 6.22 1.69 11.90
C SER A 226 5.01 1.72 12.84
N MET A 227 4.79 0.62 13.54
CA MET A 227 3.87 0.58 14.68
C MET A 227 4.63 0.94 15.95
N ASP A 228 4.00 1.73 16.81
CA ASP A 228 4.54 2.06 18.13
C ASP A 228 3.67 1.46 19.25
N LYS A 229 4.16 1.56 20.48
CA LYS A 229 3.45 1.04 21.66
C LYS A 229 2.16 1.82 21.95
N VAL A 230 2.05 3.06 21.48
CA VAL A 230 0.87 3.91 21.73
C VAL A 230 -0.32 3.34 20.99
N MET A 231 -0.14 2.84 19.77
CA MET A 231 -1.21 2.16 19.01
C MET A 231 -1.86 1.02 19.80
N GLY A 232 -1.06 0.17 20.44
CA GLY A 232 -1.57 -0.90 21.31
C GLY A 232 -2.32 -0.37 22.54
N MET A 233 -1.87 0.72 23.14
CA MET A 233 -2.57 1.37 24.27
C MET A 233 -3.92 1.95 23.84
N VAL A 234 -3.97 2.62 22.69
CA VAL A 234 -5.19 3.18 22.09
C VAL A 234 -6.17 2.05 21.77
N MET A 235 -5.71 0.97 21.15
CA MET A 235 -6.52 -0.22 20.89
C MET A 235 -7.12 -0.80 22.19
N LYS A 236 -6.33 -0.95 23.25
CA LYS A 236 -6.84 -1.42 24.56
C LYS A 236 -7.90 -0.49 25.15
N ALA A 237 -7.77 0.82 24.98
CA ALA A 237 -8.77 1.79 25.44
C ALA A 237 -10.09 1.64 24.66
N ARG A 238 -10.00 1.58 23.32
CA ARG A 238 -11.16 1.35 22.43
C ARG A 238 -11.83 0.01 22.73
N MET A 239 -11.05 -1.04 22.97
CA MET A 239 -11.57 -2.35 23.36
C MET A 239 -12.39 -2.29 24.66
N ARG A 240 -11.88 -1.64 25.71
CA ARG A 240 -12.64 -1.46 26.96
C ARG A 240 -13.93 -0.70 26.74
N HIS A 241 -13.87 0.38 25.96
CA HIS A 241 -15.03 1.22 25.65
C HIS A 241 -16.11 0.47 24.86
N LEU A 242 -15.69 -0.39 23.93
CA LEU A 242 -16.57 -1.17 23.06
C LEU A 242 -16.91 -2.57 23.62
N GLY A 243 -16.47 -2.92 24.83
CA GLY A 243 -16.72 -4.22 25.45
C GLY A 243 -15.99 -5.40 24.78
N MET A 244 -14.90 -5.15 24.07
CA MET A 244 -14.17 -6.14 23.28
C MET A 244 -13.02 -6.76 24.09
N ARG A 245 -12.80 -8.06 23.93
CA ARG A 245 -11.72 -8.80 24.63
C ARG A 245 -10.49 -9.08 23.79
N VAL A 246 -10.59 -8.96 22.47
CA VAL A 246 -9.50 -9.21 21.53
C VAL A 246 -9.40 -8.04 20.54
N GLY A 247 -8.22 -7.43 20.46
CA GLY A 247 -7.87 -6.44 19.45
C GLY A 247 -6.89 -7.01 18.42
N VAL A 248 -6.98 -6.56 17.17
CA VAL A 248 -6.04 -6.89 16.10
C VAL A 248 -5.63 -5.61 15.38
N LEU A 249 -4.32 -5.36 15.34
CA LEU A 249 -3.70 -4.30 14.55
C LEU A 249 -3.07 -4.94 13.31
N ALA A 250 -3.46 -4.49 12.12
CA ALA A 250 -2.96 -5.00 10.84
C ALA A 250 -2.33 -3.88 10.01
N ASN A 251 -1.01 -3.94 9.84
CA ASN A 251 -0.23 -2.95 9.10
C ASN A 251 0.22 -3.50 7.74
N PHE A 252 -0.35 -2.94 6.66
CA PHE A 252 -0.12 -3.32 5.28
C PHE A 252 1.05 -2.58 4.60
N TYR A 253 1.76 -1.71 5.33
CA TYR A 253 2.81 -0.86 4.74
C TYR A 253 4.00 -1.63 4.18
N GLY A 254 4.47 -2.66 4.88
CA GLY A 254 5.75 -3.30 4.57
C GLY A 254 5.69 -4.33 3.44
N GLU A 255 6.86 -4.85 3.08
CA GLU A 255 7.01 -6.01 2.19
C GLU A 255 6.29 -7.26 2.73
N ARG A 256 6.00 -7.28 4.03
CA ARG A 256 5.17 -8.28 4.69
C ARG A 256 4.12 -7.57 5.52
N LEU A 257 2.92 -8.15 5.56
CA LEU A 257 1.90 -7.78 6.53
C LEU A 257 2.44 -8.00 7.96
N VAL A 258 2.28 -7.00 8.81
CA VAL A 258 2.51 -7.11 10.26
C VAL A 258 1.15 -7.15 10.95
N VAL A 259 0.92 -8.19 11.74
CA VAL A 259 -0.31 -8.34 12.52
C VAL A 259 0.03 -8.56 13.98
N GLU A 260 -0.57 -7.76 14.86
CA GLU A 260 -0.42 -7.87 16.31
C GLU A 260 -1.78 -8.05 16.98
N THR A 261 -1.87 -9.03 17.88
CA THR A 261 -3.03 -9.19 18.79
C THR A 261 -2.78 -8.43 20.08
N VAL A 262 -3.79 -7.69 20.53
CA VAL A 262 -3.73 -6.78 21.69
C VAL A 262 -4.63 -7.25 22.82
#